data_AF-A0AAE7H9F7-F1
#
_entry.id   AF-A0AAE7H9F7-F1
#
_cell.length_a   1.000
_cell.length_b   1.000
_cell.length_c   1.000
_cell.angle_alpha   90.00
_cell.angle_beta   90.00
_cell.angle_gamma   90.00
#
_symmetry.space_group_name_H-M   'P 1'
#
loop_
_entity.id
_entity.type
_entity.pdbx_description
1 polymer ?
#
loop_
_entity_poly.entity_id
_entity_poly.type
_entity_poly.pdbx_seq_one_letter_code
_entity_poly.pdbx_strand_id
1 'polypeptide(L)'
;MTLSDHQRAVSALNANDLNAAQGYLTGEKYNNRYRPVGGAESWGSLQYRAAKIVASAAENGQKVRDDARYLAYISLFDAEEGVPERPDIMLGYMHKAMALLLANPQLLDKIDSKNVSTLPSQFTLERYAVWQYLSDGGEIDWTKKAPEGEGYTIAGESYRVWNIRLKKAIWNRGDAFLQNIGKEQFIHDAIDYSQFPVIACVAGQKGWHLTLPENYTKQNFRGGGSFDWTSCRAVD
;
A
#
# COMPACT_ATOMS: atom_id res chain seq x y z
N MET A 1 8.65 24.01 -18.75
CA MET A 1 8.57 22.72 -19.48
C MET A 1 7.28 22.05 -19.01
N THR A 2 6.14 22.31 -19.65
CA THR A 2 4.83 22.20 -18.94
C THR A 2 3.63 21.74 -19.77
N LEU A 3 3.81 21.27 -21.02
CA LEU A 3 2.73 20.64 -21.81
C LEU A 3 3.15 19.34 -22.51
N SER A 4 4.45 19.09 -22.74
CA SER A 4 4.95 17.89 -23.43
C SER A 4 5.30 16.73 -22.52
N ASP A 5 5.24 16.89 -21.19
CA ASP A 5 5.71 15.85 -20.26
C ASP A 5 4.88 14.57 -20.29
N HIS A 6 3.56 14.69 -20.35
CA HIS A 6 2.67 13.53 -20.41
C HIS A 6 2.91 12.71 -21.68
N GLN A 7 2.94 13.36 -22.85
CA GLN A 7 3.20 12.67 -24.12
C GLN A 7 4.61 12.07 -24.17
N ARG A 8 5.62 12.76 -23.63
CA ARG A 8 6.98 12.21 -23.53
C ARG A 8 7.04 11.01 -22.60
N ALA A 9 6.33 11.04 -21.47
CA ALA A 9 6.23 9.90 -20.56
C ALA A 9 5.54 8.71 -21.24
N VAL A 10 4.38 8.94 -21.89
CA VAL A 10 3.67 7.90 -22.66
C VAL A 10 4.60 7.27 -23.70
N SER A 11 5.26 8.10 -24.52
CA SER A 11 6.15 7.61 -25.58
C SER A 11 7.34 6.83 -25.03
N ALA A 12 7.99 7.31 -23.98
CA ALA A 12 9.15 6.66 -23.39
C ALA A 12 8.78 5.34 -22.68
N LEU A 13 7.67 5.32 -21.95
CA LEU A 13 7.20 4.11 -21.26
C LEU A 13 6.64 3.08 -22.23
N ASN A 14 6.09 3.49 -23.38
CA ASN A 14 5.75 2.57 -24.47
C ASN A 14 6.99 1.90 -25.09
N ALA A 15 8.15 2.57 -25.06
CA ALA A 15 9.42 2.01 -25.50
C ALA A 15 10.11 1.14 -24.44
N ASN A 16 9.48 0.88 -23.29
CA ASN A 16 10.07 0.20 -22.13
C ASN A 16 11.40 0.85 -21.66
N ASP A 17 11.53 2.17 -21.79
CA ASP A 17 12.74 2.88 -21.38
C ASP A 17 12.88 2.88 -19.84
N LEU A 18 13.84 2.09 -19.34
CA LEU A 18 14.13 1.96 -17.91
C LEU A 18 14.60 3.28 -17.28
N ASN A 19 15.35 4.12 -18.00
CA ASN A 19 15.79 5.41 -17.47
C ASN A 19 14.64 6.42 -17.43
N ALA A 20 13.67 6.30 -18.33
CA ALA A 20 12.44 7.09 -18.25
C ALA A 20 11.54 6.60 -17.11
N ALA A 21 11.39 5.29 -16.93
CA ALA A 21 10.60 4.70 -15.85
C ALA A 21 11.15 5.06 -14.47
N GLN A 22 12.47 4.93 -14.26
CA GLN A 22 13.11 5.35 -13.01
C GLN A 22 12.93 6.84 -12.75
N GLY A 23 13.11 7.69 -13.77
CA GLY A 23 12.95 9.14 -13.63
C GLY A 23 11.50 9.58 -13.40
N TYR A 24 10.53 8.88 -14.00
CA TYR A 24 9.11 9.09 -13.76
C TYR A 24 8.77 8.80 -12.29
N LEU A 25 9.22 7.65 -11.77
CA LEU A 25 8.87 7.25 -10.42
C LEU A 25 9.44 8.21 -9.38
N THR A 26 10.72 8.58 -9.51
CA THR A 26 11.42 9.48 -8.58
C THR A 26 11.08 10.95 -8.75
N GLY A 27 10.35 11.32 -9.82
CA GLY A 27 10.03 12.72 -10.13
C GLY A 27 11.18 13.52 -10.74
N GLU A 28 12.30 12.88 -11.08
CA GLU A 28 13.41 13.53 -11.79
C GLU A 28 13.08 13.81 -13.26
N LYS A 29 12.14 13.04 -13.82
CA LYS A 29 11.64 13.23 -15.18
C LYS A 29 10.12 13.31 -15.15
N TYR A 30 9.61 14.21 -15.99
CA TYR A 30 8.18 14.43 -16.26
C TYR A 30 7.41 14.97 -15.05
N ASN A 31 6.96 16.21 -15.16
CA ASN A 31 6.11 16.79 -14.13
C ASN A 31 4.67 16.28 -14.27
N ASN A 32 4.27 15.37 -13.40
CA ASN A 32 2.94 14.74 -13.38
C ASN A 32 1.84 15.60 -12.70
N ARG A 33 2.16 16.84 -12.28
CA ARG A 33 1.19 17.76 -11.64
C ARG A 33 0.18 18.35 -12.61
N TYR A 34 0.49 18.33 -13.91
CA TYR A 34 -0.39 18.86 -14.94
C TYR A 34 -1.45 17.83 -15.32
N ARG A 35 -2.60 18.31 -15.79
CA ARG A 35 -3.66 17.41 -16.26
C ARG A 35 -3.12 16.51 -17.38
N PRO A 36 -3.47 15.21 -17.38
CA PRO A 36 -3.12 14.32 -18.47
C PRO A 36 -3.74 14.83 -19.79
N VAL A 37 -3.12 14.49 -20.92
CA VAL A 37 -3.70 14.81 -22.23
C VAL A 37 -5.01 14.05 -22.40
N GLY A 38 -6.08 14.75 -22.76
CA GLY A 38 -7.41 14.14 -22.93
C GLY A 38 -7.41 13.02 -23.97
N GLY A 39 -8.01 11.88 -23.62
CA GLY A 39 -8.04 10.68 -24.47
C GLY A 39 -6.78 9.83 -24.44
N ALA A 40 -5.72 10.26 -23.74
CA ALA A 40 -4.52 9.48 -23.51
C ALA A 40 -4.54 8.81 -22.13
N GLU A 41 -3.57 7.93 -21.89
CA GLU A 41 -3.43 7.15 -20.66
C GLU A 41 -3.32 8.04 -19.41
N SER A 42 -3.95 7.65 -18.30
CA SER A 42 -3.89 8.41 -17.04
C SER A 42 -2.49 8.34 -16.39
N TRP A 43 -2.15 9.32 -15.56
CA TRP A 43 -0.90 9.28 -14.77
C TRP A 43 -0.82 8.05 -13.85
N GLY A 44 -1.95 7.59 -13.29
CA GLY A 44 -1.99 6.38 -12.47
C GLY A 44 -1.65 5.12 -13.27
N SER A 45 -2.17 5.00 -14.49
CA SER A 45 -1.82 3.89 -15.39
C SER A 45 -0.36 3.95 -15.84
N LEU A 46 0.17 5.15 -16.13
CA LEU A 46 1.60 5.34 -16.43
C LEU A 46 2.49 5.00 -15.25
N GLN A 47 2.06 5.32 -14.02
CA GLN A 47 2.77 4.94 -12.79
C GLN A 47 2.84 3.43 -12.63
N TYR A 48 1.72 2.72 -12.82
CA TYR A 48 1.71 1.26 -12.81
C TYR A 48 2.69 0.69 -13.85
N ARG A 49 2.65 1.20 -15.09
CA ARG A 49 3.56 0.74 -16.16
C ARG A 49 5.03 1.02 -15.83
N ALA A 50 5.35 2.22 -15.37
CA ALA A 50 6.71 2.57 -14.95
C ALA A 50 7.20 1.63 -13.83
N ALA A 51 6.34 1.33 -12.86
CA ALA A 51 6.64 0.41 -11.78
C ALA A 51 6.88 -1.02 -12.29
N LYS A 52 6.08 -1.53 -13.25
CA LYS A 52 6.32 -2.84 -13.88
C LYS A 52 7.64 -2.90 -14.64
N ILE A 53 8.01 -1.86 -15.38
CA ILE A 53 9.30 -1.77 -16.09
C ILE A 53 10.46 -1.88 -15.09
N VAL A 54 10.41 -1.07 -14.03
CA VAL A 54 11.45 -1.02 -12.99
C VAL A 54 11.54 -2.34 -12.21
N ALA A 55 10.40 -2.91 -11.80
CA ALA A 55 10.37 -4.19 -11.09
C ALA A 55 10.90 -5.33 -11.94
N SER A 56 10.48 -5.43 -13.21
CA SER A 56 10.95 -6.46 -14.15
C SER A 56 12.43 -6.32 -14.45
N ALA A 57 12.94 -5.10 -14.63
CA ALA A 57 14.37 -4.86 -14.83
C ALA A 57 15.21 -5.34 -13.63
N ALA A 58 14.77 -5.01 -12.41
CA ALA A 58 15.43 -5.46 -11.19
C ALA A 58 15.40 -6.99 -11.04
N GLU A 59 14.27 -7.63 -11.36
CA GLU A 59 14.13 -9.10 -11.33
C GLU A 59 15.02 -9.79 -12.38
N ASN A 60 15.24 -9.16 -13.52
CA ASN A 60 16.16 -9.62 -14.56
C ASN A 60 17.64 -9.28 -14.29
N GLY A 61 17.97 -8.83 -13.07
CA GLY A 61 19.35 -8.54 -12.66
C GLY A 61 19.95 -7.26 -13.26
N GLN A 62 19.13 -6.40 -13.89
CA GLN A 62 19.60 -5.12 -14.37
C GLN A 62 19.88 -4.17 -13.20
N LYS A 63 20.83 -3.26 -13.39
CA LYS A 63 21.14 -2.23 -12.39
C LYS A 63 20.02 -1.18 -12.39
N VAL A 64 19.30 -1.10 -11.26
CA VAL A 64 18.23 -0.15 -11.02
C VAL A 64 18.52 0.57 -9.71
N ARG A 65 18.23 1.87 -9.63
CA ARG A 65 18.40 2.65 -8.40
C ARG A 65 17.42 2.20 -7.32
N ASP A 66 17.88 2.14 -6.08
CA ASP A 66 17.08 1.63 -4.97
C ASP A 66 15.87 2.50 -4.62
N ASP A 67 15.96 3.82 -4.81
CA ASP A 67 14.83 4.74 -4.62
C ASP A 67 13.71 4.47 -5.65
N ALA A 68 14.06 4.32 -6.92
CA ALA A 68 13.13 3.95 -7.98
C ALA A 68 12.54 2.55 -7.76
N ARG A 69 13.34 1.58 -7.30
CA ARG A 69 12.83 0.23 -6.94
C ARG A 69 11.83 0.30 -5.80
N TYR A 70 12.15 1.05 -4.75
CA TYR A 70 11.26 1.24 -3.62
C TYR A 70 9.91 1.81 -4.07
N LEU A 71 9.93 2.90 -4.84
CA LEU A 71 8.73 3.57 -5.35
C LEU A 71 7.94 2.70 -6.33
N ALA A 72 8.62 1.86 -7.12
CA ALA A 72 7.97 0.88 -7.98
C ALA A 72 7.19 -0.13 -7.13
N TYR A 73 7.80 -0.70 -6.10
CA TYR A 73 7.13 -1.67 -5.24
C TYR A 73 5.95 -1.07 -4.46
N ILE A 74 6.07 0.18 -3.97
CA ILE A 74 4.93 0.91 -3.38
C ILE A 74 3.81 1.08 -4.41
N SER A 75 4.14 1.51 -5.63
CA SER A 75 3.15 1.71 -6.69
C SER A 75 2.39 0.42 -7.06
N LEU A 76 3.09 -0.71 -7.10
CA LEU A 76 2.48 -2.01 -7.42
C LEU A 76 1.62 -2.55 -6.26
N PHE A 77 2.01 -2.26 -5.02
CA PHE A 77 1.16 -2.52 -3.86
C PHE A 77 -0.11 -1.67 -3.90
N ASP A 78 0.01 -0.37 -4.18
CA ASP A 78 -1.14 0.54 -4.25
C ASP A 78 -2.08 0.25 -5.43
N ALA A 79 -1.56 -0.36 -6.50
CA ALA A 79 -2.36 -0.87 -7.60
C ALA A 79 -3.11 -2.17 -7.27
N GLU A 80 -2.96 -2.71 -6.06
CA GLU A 80 -3.64 -3.92 -5.56
C GLU A 80 -3.41 -5.14 -6.49
N GLU A 81 -2.22 -5.25 -7.09
CA GLU A 81 -1.93 -6.29 -8.07
C GLU A 81 -2.06 -7.70 -7.46
N GLY A 82 -2.90 -8.52 -8.09
CA GLY A 82 -3.18 -9.88 -7.66
C GLY A 82 -4.31 -10.00 -6.64
N VAL A 83 -4.90 -8.90 -6.16
CA VAL A 83 -6.11 -8.97 -5.34
C VAL A 83 -7.31 -9.37 -6.22
N PRO A 84 -8.24 -10.20 -5.71
CA PRO A 84 -8.21 -10.88 -4.40
C PRO A 84 -7.57 -12.28 -4.40
N GLU A 85 -7.24 -12.86 -5.55
CA GLU A 85 -6.87 -14.29 -5.65
C GLU A 85 -5.45 -14.58 -5.12
N ARG A 86 -4.52 -13.66 -5.43
CA ARG A 86 -3.07 -13.72 -5.19
C ARG A 86 -2.57 -12.49 -4.41
N PRO A 87 -3.11 -12.22 -3.20
CA PRO A 87 -2.68 -11.10 -2.37
C PRO A 87 -1.21 -11.23 -1.93
N ASP A 88 -0.62 -12.43 -2.04
CA ASP A 88 0.81 -12.67 -1.86
C ASP A 88 1.68 -11.84 -2.82
N ILE A 89 1.18 -11.51 -4.01
CA ILE A 89 1.89 -10.68 -4.98
C ILE A 89 2.07 -9.26 -4.43
N MET A 90 0.96 -8.60 -4.05
CA MET A 90 1.03 -7.26 -3.48
C MET A 90 1.83 -7.22 -2.16
N LEU A 91 1.66 -8.22 -1.28
CA LEU A 91 2.41 -8.32 -0.03
C LEU A 91 3.91 -8.50 -0.32
N GLY A 92 4.26 -9.29 -1.33
CA GLY A 92 5.62 -9.46 -1.80
C GLY A 92 6.27 -8.17 -2.30
N TYR A 93 5.50 -7.23 -2.89
CA TYR A 93 6.02 -5.91 -3.22
C TYR A 93 6.33 -5.09 -1.96
N MET A 94 5.42 -5.05 -0.97
CA MET A 94 5.72 -4.38 0.31
C MET A 94 6.92 -5.00 1.02
N HIS A 95 7.08 -6.32 0.96
CA HIS A 95 8.25 -7.02 1.48
C HIS A 95 9.55 -6.51 0.87
N LYS A 96 9.59 -6.43 -0.48
CA LYS A 96 10.74 -5.90 -1.21
C LYS A 96 10.99 -4.42 -0.88
N ALA A 97 9.93 -3.60 -0.76
CA ALA A 97 10.04 -2.19 -0.38
C ALA A 97 10.62 -2.02 1.03
N MET A 98 10.09 -2.73 2.02
CA MET A 98 10.57 -2.68 3.41
C MET A 98 12.01 -3.21 3.54
N ALA A 99 12.41 -4.20 2.74
CA ALA A 99 13.78 -4.70 2.70
C ALA A 99 14.78 -3.64 2.21
N LEU A 100 14.39 -2.77 1.27
CA LEU A 100 15.24 -1.67 0.82
C LEU A 100 15.42 -0.60 1.91
N LEU A 101 14.33 -0.22 2.58
CA LEU A 101 14.37 0.75 3.69
C LEU A 101 15.20 0.29 4.88
N LEU A 102 15.20 -1.02 5.16
CA LEU A 102 16.10 -1.58 6.16
C LEU A 102 17.56 -1.43 5.82
N ALA A 103 17.90 -1.78 4.58
CA ALA A 103 19.26 -1.75 4.12
C ALA A 103 19.77 -0.30 4.11
N ASN A 104 18.87 0.65 3.86
CA ASN A 104 19.14 2.08 3.90
C ASN A 104 17.95 2.88 4.48
N PRO A 105 17.95 3.19 5.79
CA PRO A 105 16.88 3.98 6.41
C PRO A 105 16.72 5.39 5.86
N GLN A 106 17.77 5.94 5.23
CA GLN A 106 17.80 7.29 4.63
C GLN A 106 17.45 7.27 3.13
N LEU A 107 16.94 6.14 2.61
CA LEU A 107 16.69 5.93 1.18
C LEU A 107 15.82 7.04 0.57
N LEU A 108 14.87 7.57 1.34
CA LEU A 108 13.87 8.53 0.86
C LEU A 108 14.24 9.99 1.14
N ASP A 109 15.31 10.26 1.88
CA ASP A 109 15.67 11.62 2.36
C ASP A 109 15.91 12.62 1.23
N LYS A 110 16.29 12.12 0.05
CA LYS A 110 16.63 12.94 -1.13
C LYS A 110 15.50 13.02 -2.16
N ILE A 111 14.36 12.37 -1.91
CA ILE A 111 13.23 12.41 -2.82
C ILE A 111 12.52 13.75 -2.67
N ASP A 112 12.32 14.44 -3.79
CA ASP A 112 11.45 15.61 -3.81
C ASP A 112 9.98 15.15 -3.80
N SER A 113 9.38 15.18 -2.61
CA SER A 113 7.99 14.79 -2.39
C SER A 113 6.99 15.58 -3.23
N LYS A 114 7.40 16.73 -3.80
CA LYS A 114 6.58 17.51 -4.71
C LYS A 114 6.41 16.84 -6.08
N ASN A 115 7.40 16.10 -6.55
CA ASN A 115 7.49 15.65 -7.95
C ASN A 115 7.45 14.13 -8.09
N VAL A 116 7.69 13.40 -7.01
CA VAL A 116 7.60 11.94 -6.99
C VAL A 116 6.20 11.43 -7.41
N SER A 117 6.17 10.31 -8.10
CA SER A 117 4.91 9.72 -8.58
C SER A 117 4.00 9.17 -7.48
N THR A 118 4.58 8.71 -6.37
CA THR A 118 3.87 8.24 -5.18
C THR A 118 4.78 8.31 -3.96
N LEU A 119 4.18 8.38 -2.77
CA LEU A 119 4.85 8.10 -1.51
C LEU A 119 3.93 7.21 -0.66
N PRO A 120 4.49 6.30 0.15
CA PRO A 120 3.68 5.54 1.09
C PRO A 120 2.90 6.50 1.98
N SER A 121 1.58 6.33 2.02
CA SER A 121 0.72 7.05 2.95
C SER A 121 0.61 6.29 4.27
N GLN A 122 0.08 6.94 5.31
CA GLN A 122 -0.34 6.26 6.53
C GLN A 122 -1.29 5.08 6.20
N PHE A 123 -2.27 5.30 5.32
CA PHE A 123 -3.20 4.28 4.84
C PHE A 123 -2.52 3.08 4.18
N THR A 124 -1.48 3.34 3.37
CA THR A 124 -0.68 2.29 2.73
C THR A 124 -0.08 1.35 3.78
N LEU A 125 0.45 1.93 4.88
CA LEU A 125 1.05 1.17 5.97
C LEU A 125 0.01 0.46 6.85
N GLU A 126 -1.12 1.10 7.15
CA GLU A 126 -2.23 0.50 7.88
C GLU A 126 -2.76 -0.74 7.14
N ARG A 127 -3.04 -0.58 5.85
CA ARG A 127 -3.50 -1.66 4.97
C ARG A 127 -2.48 -2.81 4.91
N TYR A 128 -1.19 -2.49 4.73
CA TYR A 128 -0.13 -3.51 4.74
C TYR A 128 -0.04 -4.24 6.09
N ALA A 129 -0.06 -3.51 7.22
CA ALA A 129 0.06 -4.10 8.54
C ALA A 129 -1.06 -5.12 8.82
N VAL A 130 -2.30 -4.78 8.47
CA VAL A 130 -3.46 -5.64 8.70
C VAL A 130 -3.43 -6.87 7.79
N TRP A 131 -3.22 -6.67 6.48
CA TRP A 131 -3.15 -7.80 5.56
C TRP A 131 -1.98 -8.72 5.84
N GLN A 132 -0.82 -8.18 6.21
CA GLN A 132 0.32 -8.98 6.61
C GLN A 132 0.03 -9.78 7.87
N TYR A 133 -0.54 -9.15 8.91
CA TYR A 133 -0.91 -9.83 10.15
C TYR A 133 -1.89 -11.00 9.91
N LEU A 134 -2.94 -10.77 9.11
CA LEU A 134 -3.91 -11.81 8.76
C LEU A 134 -3.27 -12.92 7.91
N SER A 135 -2.41 -12.55 6.95
CA SER A 135 -1.67 -13.52 6.12
C SER A 135 -0.71 -14.39 6.93
N ASP A 136 -0.17 -13.88 8.04
CA ASP A 136 0.70 -14.63 8.96
C ASP A 136 -0.10 -15.55 9.92
N GLY A 137 -1.42 -15.66 9.74
CA GLY A 137 -2.31 -16.46 10.59
C GLY A 137 -2.80 -15.71 11.84
N GLY A 138 -2.61 -14.40 11.89
CA GLY A 138 -3.18 -13.55 12.93
C GLY A 138 -4.70 -13.56 12.93
N GLU A 139 -5.29 -13.40 14.11
CA GLU A 139 -6.72 -13.33 14.32
C GLU A 139 -7.16 -11.91 14.72
N ILE A 140 -8.22 -11.41 14.09
CA ILE A 140 -8.97 -10.21 14.50
C ILE A 140 -10.42 -10.64 14.68
N ASP A 141 -10.96 -10.50 15.90
CA ASP A 141 -12.34 -10.88 16.21
C ASP A 141 -13.09 -9.72 16.87
N TRP A 142 -13.93 -9.06 16.08
CA TRP A 142 -14.74 -7.93 16.51
C TRP A 142 -15.95 -8.31 17.36
N THR A 143 -16.22 -9.60 17.57
CA THR A 143 -17.30 -10.08 18.45
C THR A 143 -16.83 -10.28 19.89
N LYS A 144 -15.51 -10.31 20.13
CA LYS A 144 -14.96 -10.42 21.48
C LYS A 144 -15.27 -9.18 22.30
N LYS A 145 -15.68 -9.42 23.55
CA LYS A 145 -15.89 -8.36 24.53
C LYS A 145 -14.56 -7.94 25.15
N ALA A 146 -14.48 -6.68 25.54
CA ALA A 146 -13.38 -6.18 26.35
C ALA A 146 -13.27 -7.00 27.65
N PRO A 147 -12.09 -7.52 28.02
CA PRO A 147 -11.88 -8.18 29.31
C PRO A 147 -12.22 -7.22 30.45
N GLU A 148 -12.94 -7.70 31.47
CA GLU A 148 -13.30 -6.90 32.63
C GLU A 148 -12.04 -6.40 33.35
N GLY A 149 -11.98 -5.09 33.62
CA GLY A 149 -10.87 -4.46 34.35
C GLY A 149 -9.62 -4.18 33.52
N GLU A 150 -9.58 -4.50 32.23
CA GLU A 150 -8.53 -4.03 31.32
C GLU A 150 -8.83 -2.61 30.80
N GLY A 151 -7.77 -1.89 30.44
CA GLY A 151 -7.85 -0.54 29.88
C GLY A 151 -8.37 -0.52 28.44
N TYR A 152 -7.84 0.37 27.61
CA TYR A 152 -8.26 0.51 26.21
C TYR A 152 -8.02 -0.79 25.40
N THR A 153 -9.11 -1.42 24.95
CA THR A 153 -9.11 -2.67 24.16
C THR A 153 -9.79 -2.48 22.82
N ILE A 154 -9.33 -3.18 21.79
CA ILE A 154 -9.89 -3.15 20.43
C ILE A 154 -10.08 -4.61 19.99
N ALA A 155 -11.23 -4.98 19.44
CA ALA A 155 -11.55 -6.37 19.07
C ALA A 155 -11.25 -7.39 20.20
N GLY A 156 -11.63 -7.03 21.44
CA GLY A 156 -11.47 -7.86 22.65
C GLY A 156 -10.05 -8.01 23.19
N GLU A 157 -9.08 -7.28 22.66
CA GLU A 157 -7.66 -7.43 22.99
C GLU A 157 -7.05 -6.10 23.44
N SER A 158 -6.14 -6.15 24.42
CA SER A 158 -5.50 -4.92 24.91
C SER A 158 -4.64 -4.25 23.84
N TYR A 159 -4.57 -2.92 23.90
CA TYR A 159 -3.72 -2.13 23.03
C TYR A 159 -2.23 -2.58 23.07
N ARG A 160 -1.73 -3.03 24.23
CA ARG A 160 -0.35 -3.54 24.36
C ARG A 160 -0.12 -4.77 23.48
N VAL A 161 -1.09 -5.69 23.45
CA VAL A 161 -1.02 -6.90 22.63
C VAL A 161 -1.04 -6.52 21.15
N TRP A 162 -1.95 -5.64 20.74
CA TRP A 162 -2.02 -5.14 19.37
C TRP A 162 -0.74 -4.47 18.89
N ASN A 163 -0.15 -3.63 19.74
CA ASN A 163 1.13 -3.01 19.44
C ASN A 163 2.22 -4.05 19.14
N ILE A 164 2.31 -5.13 19.93
CA ILE A 164 3.30 -6.18 19.68
C ILE A 164 3.02 -6.90 18.36
N ARG A 165 1.75 -7.21 18.07
CA ARG A 165 1.31 -7.90 16.85
C ARG A 165 1.59 -7.08 15.59
N LEU A 166 1.14 -5.82 15.55
CA LEU A 166 1.31 -4.96 14.38
C LEU A 166 2.77 -4.58 14.11
N LYS A 167 3.58 -4.37 15.17
CA LYS A 167 5.04 -4.17 14.99
C LYS A 167 5.71 -5.37 14.32
N LYS A 168 5.33 -6.59 14.70
CA LYS A 168 5.85 -7.80 14.07
C LYS A 168 5.41 -7.91 12.61
N ALA A 169 4.15 -7.61 12.31
CA ALA A 169 3.61 -7.65 10.94
C ALA A 169 4.38 -6.70 10.00
N ILE A 170 4.76 -5.50 10.47
CA ILE A 170 5.56 -4.55 9.69
C ILE A 170 7.08 -4.69 9.96
N TRP A 171 7.50 -5.84 10.49
CA TRP A 171 8.88 -6.23 10.75
C TRP A 171 9.74 -5.22 11.55
N ASN A 172 9.14 -4.52 12.51
CA ASN A 172 9.75 -3.46 13.32
C ASN A 172 10.29 -2.27 12.51
N ARG A 173 10.00 -2.19 11.20
CA ARG A 173 10.48 -1.13 10.30
C ARG A 173 9.51 0.03 10.17
N GLY A 174 8.23 -0.25 10.43
CA GLY A 174 7.22 0.79 10.52
C GLY A 174 7.51 1.81 11.62
N ASP A 175 8.22 1.45 12.70
CA ASP A 175 8.48 2.38 13.82
C ASP A 175 9.15 3.70 13.39
N ALA A 176 10.04 3.67 12.39
CA ALA A 176 10.64 4.88 11.82
C ALA A 176 9.62 5.73 11.02
N PHE A 177 8.68 5.07 10.33
CA PHE A 177 7.55 5.71 9.63
C PHE A 177 6.47 6.22 10.59
N LEU A 178 6.28 5.58 11.74
CA LEU A 178 5.22 5.87 12.70
C LEU A 178 5.52 7.04 13.64
N GLN A 179 6.75 7.60 13.62
CA GLN A 179 7.15 8.69 14.52
C GLN A 179 6.27 9.94 14.38
N ASN A 180 5.68 10.17 13.19
CA ASN A 180 4.91 11.39 12.89
C ASN A 180 3.39 11.23 13.01
N ILE A 181 2.89 9.99 13.12
CA ILE A 181 1.45 9.67 13.09
C ILE A 181 0.89 9.45 14.50
N GLY A 182 1.78 9.22 15.48
CA GLY A 182 1.38 8.80 16.82
C GLY A 182 1.05 7.31 16.80
N LYS A 183 1.83 6.54 17.57
CA LYS A 183 1.76 5.08 17.62
C LYS A 183 0.36 4.54 17.96
N GLU A 184 -0.34 5.23 18.87
CA GLU A 184 -1.69 4.89 19.31
C GLU A 184 -2.71 5.04 18.20
N GLN A 185 -2.67 6.18 17.50
CA GLN A 185 -3.56 6.46 16.39
C GLN A 185 -3.39 5.44 15.27
N PHE A 186 -2.14 5.12 14.89
CA PHE A 186 -1.88 4.13 13.84
C PHE A 186 -2.43 2.74 14.18
N ILE A 187 -2.22 2.25 15.40
CA ILE A 187 -2.69 0.91 15.80
C ILE A 187 -4.20 0.87 15.78
N HIS A 188 -4.86 1.90 16.33
CA HIS A 188 -6.30 2.02 16.28
C HIS A 188 -6.82 2.03 14.85
N ASP A 189 -6.31 2.94 14.02
CA ASP A 189 -6.75 3.12 12.64
C ASP A 189 -6.49 1.88 11.79
N ALA A 190 -5.35 1.20 11.98
CA ALA A 190 -5.07 -0.06 11.30
C ALA A 190 -6.10 -1.14 11.69
N ILE A 191 -6.38 -1.33 12.97
CA ILE A 191 -7.34 -2.35 13.39
C ILE A 191 -8.74 -2.00 12.87
N ASP A 192 -9.18 -0.75 13.01
CA ASP A 192 -10.44 -0.26 12.42
C ASP A 192 -10.48 -0.49 10.90
N TYR A 193 -9.35 -0.30 10.22
CA TYR A 193 -9.21 -0.57 8.78
C TYR A 193 -9.48 -2.03 8.43
N SER A 194 -9.32 -2.99 9.36
CA SER A 194 -9.70 -4.39 9.13
C SER A 194 -11.18 -4.59 8.81
N GLN A 195 -12.03 -3.65 9.24
CA GLN A 195 -13.46 -3.63 8.93
C GLN A 195 -13.74 -3.00 7.56
N PHE A 196 -12.74 -2.62 6.77
CA PHE A 196 -12.99 -2.09 5.43
C PHE A 196 -13.38 -3.24 4.48
N PRO A 197 -14.34 -3.01 3.55
CA PRO A 197 -14.77 -4.04 2.61
C PRO A 197 -13.61 -4.67 1.82
N VAL A 198 -12.55 -3.90 1.55
CA VAL A 198 -11.34 -4.35 0.86
C VAL A 198 -10.56 -5.40 1.65
N ILE A 199 -10.42 -5.19 2.96
CA ILE A 199 -9.74 -6.15 3.85
C ILE A 199 -10.64 -7.36 4.06
N ALA A 200 -11.90 -7.11 4.43
CA ALA A 200 -12.90 -8.14 4.69
C ALA A 200 -13.07 -9.09 3.51
N CYS A 201 -13.04 -8.57 2.29
CA CYS A 201 -13.12 -9.39 1.09
C CYS A 201 -12.00 -10.41 0.99
N VAL A 202 -10.76 -9.90 1.01
CA VAL A 202 -9.57 -10.73 0.83
C VAL A 202 -9.47 -11.73 1.97
N ALA A 203 -9.69 -11.29 3.21
CA ALA A 203 -9.68 -12.17 4.37
C ALA A 203 -10.69 -13.32 4.22
N GLY A 204 -11.94 -13.00 3.82
CA GLY A 204 -12.97 -14.01 3.58
C GLY A 204 -12.62 -14.98 2.45
N GLN A 205 -12.10 -14.48 1.33
CA GLN A 205 -11.72 -15.32 0.19
C GLN A 205 -10.49 -16.20 0.46
N LYS A 206 -9.55 -15.72 1.27
CA LYS A 206 -8.34 -16.48 1.66
C LYS A 206 -8.55 -17.38 2.88
N GLY A 207 -9.68 -17.27 3.56
CA GLY A 207 -9.94 -17.99 4.81
C GLY A 207 -9.08 -17.49 5.98
N TRP A 208 -8.67 -16.22 5.95
CA TRP A 208 -7.97 -15.60 7.08
C TRP A 208 -8.91 -15.36 8.26
N HIS A 209 -8.36 -15.34 9.47
CA HIS A 209 -9.13 -15.25 10.72
C HIS A 209 -9.57 -13.80 11.01
N LEU A 210 -10.57 -13.33 10.28
CA LEU A 210 -11.24 -12.05 10.50
C LEU A 210 -12.73 -12.29 10.77
N THR A 211 -13.15 -12.09 12.03
CA THR A 211 -14.56 -12.13 12.42
C THR A 211 -15.08 -10.71 12.56
N LEU A 212 -16.08 -10.37 11.75
CA LEU A 212 -16.72 -9.05 11.71
C LEU A 212 -17.88 -8.95 12.73
N PRO A 213 -18.31 -7.75 13.14
CA PRO A 213 -19.48 -7.58 13.99
C PRO A 213 -20.75 -8.23 13.39
N GLU A 214 -21.66 -8.73 14.25
CA GLU A 214 -22.89 -9.42 13.82
C GLU A 214 -23.75 -8.61 12.83
N ASN A 215 -23.79 -7.29 12.99
CA ASN A 215 -24.55 -6.36 12.12
C ASN A 215 -23.64 -5.56 11.17
N TYR A 216 -22.50 -6.12 10.80
CA TYR A 216 -21.54 -5.43 9.92
C TYR A 216 -22.17 -5.08 8.56
N THR A 217 -22.24 -3.78 8.30
CA THR A 217 -22.63 -3.25 7.00
C THR A 217 -21.37 -3.06 6.15
N LYS A 218 -21.38 -3.56 4.91
CA LYS A 218 -20.32 -3.32 3.92
C LYS A 218 -20.39 -1.86 3.44
N GLN A 219 -20.07 -0.92 4.30
CA GLN A 219 -20.08 0.51 4.01
C GLN A 219 -18.65 1.03 3.89
N ASN A 220 -18.40 1.80 2.84
CA ASN A 220 -17.12 2.43 2.56
C ASN A 220 -16.95 3.69 3.45
N PHE A 221 -16.52 3.51 4.69
CA PHE A 221 -16.43 4.57 5.70
C PHE A 221 -15.47 5.73 5.35
N ARG A 222 -14.65 5.64 4.28
CA ARG A 222 -13.74 6.73 3.84
C ARG A 222 -13.89 7.14 2.36
N GLY A 223 -15.09 7.04 1.78
CA GLY A 223 -15.52 7.91 0.66
C GLY A 223 -14.85 7.77 -0.71
N GLY A 224 -14.19 6.66 -1.03
CA GLY A 224 -13.59 6.42 -2.35
C GLY A 224 -14.26 5.28 -3.11
N GLY A 225 -15.22 5.57 -3.99
CA GLY A 225 -15.81 4.56 -4.89
C GLY A 225 -14.82 4.16 -6.00
N SER A 226 -14.90 3.00 -6.65
CA SER A 226 -15.87 1.92 -6.48
C SER A 226 -15.14 0.56 -6.53
N PHE A 227 -15.73 -0.45 -5.91
CA PHE A 227 -15.13 -1.70 -5.46
C PHE A 227 -16.04 -2.87 -5.84
N ASP A 228 -15.58 -3.80 -6.67
CA ASP A 228 -16.22 -5.10 -6.84
C ASP A 228 -15.18 -6.16 -7.18
N TRP A 229 -14.54 -6.75 -6.16
CA TRP A 229 -13.66 -7.91 -6.36
C TRP A 229 -14.47 -9.22 -6.47
N THR A 230 -15.54 -9.14 -7.26
CA THR A 230 -16.63 -10.10 -7.55
C THR A 230 -17.00 -11.03 -6.38
N SER A 231 -17.66 -10.65 -5.29
CA SER A 231 -18.42 -9.43 -5.05
C SER A 231 -18.44 -9.01 -3.60
N CYS A 232 -17.29 -8.66 -3.08
CA CYS A 232 -17.22 -8.10 -1.73
C CYS A 232 -17.57 -6.59 -1.68
N ARG A 233 -18.49 -6.17 -2.56
CA ARG A 233 -18.73 -4.87 -3.20
C ARG A 233 -18.84 -3.60 -2.34
N ALA A 234 -18.45 -2.48 -2.95
CA ALA A 234 -19.23 -1.25 -2.98
C ALA A 234 -19.06 -0.55 -4.36
N VAL A 235 -20.09 -0.59 -5.21
CA VAL A 235 -20.31 0.16 -6.46
C VAL A 235 -21.81 0.49 -6.40
N ASP A 236 -22.36 1.68 -6.65
CA ASP A 236 -21.91 2.84 -7.42
C ASP A 236 -21.09 3.89 -6.65
#